data_AF-A0AAN8Z0H3-F1
#
_entry.id   AF-A0AAN8Z0H3-F1
#
_cell.length_a   1.000
_cell.length_b   1.000
_cell.length_c   1.000
_cell.angle_alpha   90.00
_cell.angle_beta   90.00
_cell.angle_gamma   90.00
#
_symmetry.space_group_name_H-M   'P 1'
#
loop_
_entity.id
_entity.type
_entity.pdbx_description
1 polymer ?
#
loop_
_entity_poly.entity_id
_entity_poly.type
_entity_poly.pdbx_seq_one_letter_code
_entity_poly.pdbx_strand_id
1 'polypeptide(L)'
;MASLLLRRCYCSRSASFVRSSKIAPLLWKSSSEEDDQNVTVQLLSWGRGASGQLGGGIEEIRLYPTPVCSLLLPPSFRLSSPISGRLCDADPVGAVEVGISCGLFHSSLLVDGKLWIWGKGDGGRLGFGHENSVFEPTVNPNFDCGLKSVALGGVHSVALTSAGQVFTWGYGGFGALGHSVYHRELFPRLVEGPWDGTIRHVATSGTHTAAINESGILFPVHYFGFKYKDFLTFTEEPSMEIHCQDMLN
;
A
#
# COMPACT_ATOMS: atom_id res chain seq x y z
N MET A 1 -21.93 30.77 19.19
CA MET A 1 -22.58 31.64 18.19
C MET A 1 -21.84 31.50 16.87
N ALA A 2 -22.59 31.41 15.79
CA ALA A 2 -22.21 31.10 14.41
C ALA A 2 -21.05 31.96 13.85
N SER A 3 -20.31 31.53 12.83
CA SER A 3 -20.78 31.76 11.45
C SER A 3 -20.09 30.83 10.43
N LEU A 4 -20.91 30.08 9.69
CA LEU A 4 -20.57 29.48 8.40
C LEU A 4 -20.33 30.59 7.36
N LEU A 5 -19.27 30.47 6.56
CA LEU A 5 -19.15 31.20 5.29
C LEU A 5 -19.26 30.23 4.12
N LEU A 6 -20.50 30.00 3.70
CA LEU A 6 -20.86 29.61 2.34
C LEU A 6 -20.52 30.77 1.41
N ARG A 7 -19.45 30.66 0.61
CA ARG A 7 -19.25 31.58 -0.52
C ARG A 7 -19.98 31.04 -1.75
N ARG A 8 -21.06 31.73 -2.11
CA ARG A 8 -21.71 31.66 -3.42
C ARG A 8 -20.69 32.03 -4.50
N CYS A 9 -20.43 31.11 -5.44
CA CYS A 9 -19.68 31.43 -6.65
C CYS A 9 -20.56 32.29 -7.56
N TYR A 10 -20.21 33.57 -7.72
CA TYR A 10 -20.69 34.40 -8.81
C TYR A 10 -19.91 34.05 -10.08
N CYS A 11 -20.64 33.75 -11.14
CA CYS A 11 -20.11 33.57 -12.48
C CYS A 11 -19.75 34.95 -13.06
N SER A 12 -18.46 35.22 -13.28
CA SER A 12 -18.01 36.30 -14.16
C SER A 12 -17.08 35.73 -15.22
N ARG A 13 -17.46 35.97 -16.48
CA ARG A 13 -16.77 35.53 -17.69
C ARG A 13 -15.35 36.12 -17.75
N SER A 14 -14.34 35.27 -17.88
CA SER A 14 -13.09 35.60 -18.57
C SER A 14 -12.24 34.35 -18.81
N ALA A 15 -11.77 34.20 -20.05
CA ALA A 15 -10.82 33.22 -20.58
C ALA A 15 -11.22 31.73 -20.51
N SER A 16 -11.72 31.23 -21.63
CA SER A 16 -11.83 29.81 -21.96
C SER A 16 -10.45 29.17 -22.10
N PHE A 17 -9.90 28.66 -21.00
CA PHE A 17 -8.93 27.58 -21.08
C PHE A 17 -9.73 26.29 -21.17
N VAL A 18 -9.88 25.74 -22.38
CA VAL A 18 -10.39 24.39 -22.58
C VAL A 18 -9.33 23.43 -22.02
N ARG A 19 -9.37 23.20 -20.71
CA ARG A 19 -8.81 21.97 -20.14
C ARG A 19 -9.63 20.85 -20.75
N SER A 20 -9.04 20.10 -21.67
CA SER A 20 -9.51 18.75 -21.96
C SER A 20 -9.52 18.03 -20.62
N SER A 21 -10.68 17.93 -19.98
CA SER A 21 -10.85 17.10 -18.79
C SER A 21 -10.78 15.67 -19.30
N LYS A 22 -9.57 15.12 -19.41
CA LYS A 22 -9.40 13.69 -19.60
C LYS A 22 -10.18 13.03 -18.47
N ILE A 23 -11.28 12.36 -18.82
CA ILE A 23 -12.03 11.53 -17.89
C ILE A 23 -11.05 10.48 -17.37
N ALA A 24 -10.92 10.35 -16.06
CA ALA A 24 -9.99 9.40 -15.47
C ALA A 24 -10.35 7.98 -15.90
N PRO A 25 -9.40 7.18 -16.41
CA PRO A 25 -9.66 5.84 -16.94
C PRO A 25 -10.32 4.93 -15.89
N LEU A 26 -11.29 4.12 -16.32
CA LEU A 26 -11.91 3.09 -15.49
C LEU A 26 -10.96 1.89 -15.38
N LEU A 27 -10.47 1.58 -14.18
CA LEU A 27 -9.55 0.45 -13.96
C LEU A 27 -10.24 -0.82 -13.47
N TRP A 28 -11.35 -0.68 -12.75
CA TRP A 28 -12.07 -1.81 -12.17
C TRP A 28 -13.56 -1.54 -12.15
N LYS A 29 -14.32 -2.60 -12.35
CA LYS A 29 -15.78 -2.60 -12.31
C LYS A 29 -16.27 -3.88 -11.61
N SER A 30 -17.23 -3.72 -10.72
CA SER A 30 -17.95 -4.82 -10.07
C SER A 30 -18.69 -5.68 -11.09
N SER A 31 -18.69 -7.00 -10.89
CA SER A 31 -19.42 -7.96 -11.73
C SER A 31 -20.93 -8.01 -11.48
N SER A 32 -21.47 -7.18 -10.56
CA SER A 32 -22.88 -7.15 -10.22
C SER A 32 -23.76 -6.67 -11.39
N GLU A 33 -24.85 -7.39 -11.66
CA GLU A 33 -25.79 -7.16 -12.77
C GLU A 33 -26.59 -5.84 -12.66
N GLU A 34 -26.57 -5.17 -11.50
CA GLU A 34 -27.25 -3.89 -11.24
C GLU A 34 -26.33 -2.69 -11.50
N ASP A 35 -25.89 -2.54 -12.76
CA ASP A 35 -24.94 -1.48 -13.16
C ASP A 35 -25.39 -0.05 -12.82
N ASP A 36 -26.70 0.21 -12.85
CA ASP A 36 -27.30 1.53 -12.66
C ASP A 36 -27.19 2.07 -11.23
N GLN A 37 -26.80 1.24 -10.26
CA GLN A 37 -26.64 1.66 -8.86
C GLN A 37 -25.17 1.71 -8.40
N ASN A 38 -24.23 1.34 -9.26
CA ASN A 38 -22.82 1.32 -8.89
C ASN A 38 -22.31 2.71 -8.49
N VAL A 39 -21.48 2.74 -7.46
CA VAL A 39 -20.84 3.96 -6.96
C VAL A 39 -19.51 4.15 -7.68
N THR A 40 -19.32 5.32 -8.31
CA THR A 40 -18.03 5.69 -8.90
C THR A 40 -17.14 6.32 -7.83
N VAL A 41 -15.96 5.74 -7.61
CA VAL A 41 -14.91 6.29 -6.76
C VAL A 41 -13.71 6.67 -7.61
N GLN A 42 -13.06 7.79 -7.31
CA GLN A 42 -11.87 8.23 -8.02
C GLN A 42 -10.63 8.15 -7.12
N LEU A 43 -9.54 7.62 -7.67
CA LEU A 43 -8.22 7.78 -7.08
C LEU A 43 -7.68 9.15 -7.47
N LEU A 44 -7.31 9.95 -6.48
CA LEU A 44 -6.69 11.25 -6.68
C LEU A 44 -5.22 11.18 -6.24
N SER A 45 -4.32 11.82 -6.98
CA SER A 45 -2.91 11.95 -6.58
C SER A 45 -2.40 13.38 -6.77
N TRP A 46 -1.47 13.79 -5.91
CA TRP A 46 -0.80 15.08 -5.95
C TRP A 46 0.60 14.99 -5.33
N GLY A 47 1.39 16.05 -5.47
CA GLY A 47 2.77 16.15 -4.99
C GLY A 47 3.80 16.00 -6.11
N ARG A 48 4.96 15.42 -5.77
CA ARG A 48 6.07 15.21 -6.70
C ARG A 48 5.86 13.93 -7.50
N GLY A 49 5.91 14.01 -8.83
CA GLY A 49 5.75 12.89 -9.76
C GLY A 49 6.92 12.69 -10.71
N ALA A 50 8.15 13.02 -10.28
CA ALA A 50 9.37 12.92 -11.07
C ALA A 50 9.81 11.49 -11.44
N SER A 51 8.99 10.48 -11.17
CA SER A 51 9.22 9.09 -11.54
C SER A 51 7.90 8.37 -11.87
N GLY A 52 6.88 9.13 -12.28
CA GLY A 52 5.57 8.57 -12.64
C GLY A 52 4.70 8.12 -11.47
N GLN A 53 5.12 8.28 -10.21
CA GLN A 53 4.37 7.79 -9.03
C GLN A 53 2.99 8.45 -8.83
N LEU A 54 2.72 9.55 -9.54
CA LEU A 54 1.39 10.17 -9.57
C LEU A 54 0.41 9.41 -10.48
N GLY A 55 0.87 8.52 -11.36
CA GLY A 55 0.00 7.65 -12.17
C GLY A 55 -0.64 8.32 -13.39
N GLY A 56 -0.18 9.51 -13.78
CA GLY A 56 -0.75 10.30 -14.88
C GLY A 56 -0.21 10.00 -16.28
N GLY A 57 0.68 9.00 -16.43
CA GLY A 57 1.36 8.67 -17.67
C GLY A 57 2.54 9.58 -18.01
N ILE A 58 2.82 10.59 -17.19
CA ILE A 58 3.90 11.57 -17.40
C ILE A 58 4.61 11.89 -16.08
N GLU A 59 5.82 12.44 -16.19
CA GLU A 59 6.47 13.09 -15.05
C GLU A 59 5.91 14.49 -14.87
N GLU A 60 5.37 14.78 -13.70
CA GLU A 60 4.81 16.09 -13.40
C GLU A 60 4.83 16.38 -11.90
N ILE A 61 4.59 17.65 -11.54
CA ILE A 61 4.30 18.04 -10.16
C ILE A 61 2.85 18.51 -10.14
N ARG A 62 2.04 17.91 -9.26
CA ARG A 62 0.63 18.26 -9.07
C ARG A 62 0.48 18.99 -7.75
N LEU A 63 0.10 20.27 -7.79
CA LEU A 63 -0.12 21.04 -6.56
C LEU A 63 -1.48 20.72 -5.89
N TYR A 64 -2.41 20.16 -6.66
CA TYR A 64 -3.76 19.87 -6.20
C TYR A 64 -4.14 18.41 -6.52
N PRO A 65 -5.02 17.79 -5.70
CA PRO A 65 -5.56 16.47 -5.98
C PRO A 65 -6.12 16.39 -7.40
N THR A 66 -5.56 15.48 -8.20
CA THR A 66 -5.96 15.29 -9.60
C THR A 66 -6.37 13.84 -9.83
N PRO A 67 -7.48 13.57 -10.54
CA PRO A 67 -7.90 12.21 -10.85
C PRO A 67 -6.83 11.43 -11.62
N VAL A 68 -6.59 10.20 -11.17
CA VAL A 68 -5.70 9.20 -11.79
C VAL A 68 -6.53 8.14 -12.51
N CYS A 69 -7.51 7.58 -11.81
CA CYS A 69 -8.41 6.56 -12.33
C CYS A 69 -9.75 6.57 -11.59
N SER A 70 -10.71 5.85 -12.15
CA SER A 70 -12.03 5.61 -11.56
C SER A 70 -12.24 4.12 -11.31
N LEU A 71 -13.03 3.80 -10.29
CA LEU A 71 -13.50 2.47 -9.92
C LEU A 71 -15.02 2.49 -9.88
N LEU A 72 -15.65 1.46 -10.44
CA LEU A 72 -17.10 1.30 -10.41
C LEU A 72 -17.44 0.19 -9.40
N LEU A 73 -17.76 0.61 -8.17
CA LEU A 73 -17.94 -0.25 -7.00
C LEU A 73 -19.43 -0.57 -6.77
N PRO A 74 -19.77 -1.72 -6.14
CA PRO A 74 -21.16 -2.04 -5.87
C PRO A 74 -21.79 -1.03 -4.89
N PRO A 75 -23.13 -0.86 -4.89
CA PRO A 75 -23.83 0.08 -4.00
C PRO A 75 -23.61 -0.22 -2.50
N SER A 76 -23.32 -1.47 -2.17
CA SER A 76 -22.98 -1.95 -0.83
C SER A 76 -21.58 -1.52 -0.38
N PHE A 77 -20.72 -1.02 -1.28
CA PHE A 77 -19.37 -0.61 -0.94
C PHE A 77 -19.38 0.46 0.13
N ARG A 78 -18.56 0.26 1.16
CA ARG A 78 -18.26 1.23 2.19
C ARG A 78 -16.75 1.26 2.32
N LEU A 79 -16.17 2.46 2.29
CA LEU A 79 -14.80 2.62 2.78
C LEU A 79 -14.81 2.19 4.25
N SER A 80 -14.18 1.05 4.56
CA SER A 80 -13.87 0.71 5.94
C SER A 80 -13.16 1.92 6.54
N SER A 81 -13.60 2.40 7.71
CA SER A 81 -13.00 3.58 8.36
C SER A 81 -11.47 3.47 8.32
N PRO A 82 -10.75 4.47 7.78
CA PRO A 82 -9.30 4.39 7.65
C PRO A 82 -8.67 4.34 9.02
N ILE A 83 -8.18 3.18 9.44
CA ILE A 83 -7.39 3.06 10.67
C ILE A 83 -6.20 2.16 10.35
N SER A 84 -5.07 2.80 10.08
CA SER A 84 -3.77 2.15 10.02
C SER A 84 -3.56 1.34 11.31
N GLY A 85 -3.21 0.06 11.19
CA GLY A 85 -2.86 -0.78 12.34
C GLY A 85 -4.02 -1.47 13.09
N ARG A 86 -5.25 -1.51 12.55
CA ARG A 86 -6.32 -2.32 13.15
C ARG A 86 -6.32 -3.75 12.60
N LEU A 87 -6.31 -4.74 13.50
CA LEU A 87 -6.64 -6.13 13.17
C LEU A 87 -8.17 -6.22 13.08
N CYS A 88 -8.74 -6.42 11.89
CA CYS A 88 -10.19 -6.59 11.73
C CYS A 88 -10.61 -7.97 12.25
N ASP A 89 -11.68 -8.03 13.05
CA ASP A 89 -12.16 -9.30 13.64
C ASP A 89 -13.03 -10.14 12.68
N ALA A 90 -13.49 -9.57 11.56
CA ALA A 90 -14.13 -10.30 10.47
C ALA A 90 -14.12 -9.43 9.21
N ASP A 91 -13.58 -9.95 8.11
CA ASP A 91 -13.79 -9.33 6.79
C ASP A 91 -15.28 -9.57 6.44
N PRO A 92 -16.07 -8.53 6.12
CA PRO A 92 -17.44 -8.74 5.69
C PRO A 92 -17.42 -9.57 4.39
N VAL A 93 -17.94 -10.79 4.47
CA VAL A 93 -17.99 -11.74 3.35
C VAL A 93 -18.71 -11.07 2.17
N GLY A 94 -18.01 -10.91 1.05
CA GLY A 94 -18.54 -10.30 -0.18
C GLY A 94 -18.39 -8.78 -0.29
N ALA A 95 -17.66 -8.12 0.63
CA ALA A 95 -17.30 -6.71 0.47
C ALA A 95 -16.08 -6.56 -0.46
N VAL A 96 -16.16 -5.60 -1.39
CA VAL A 96 -15.02 -5.22 -2.23
C VAL A 96 -14.01 -4.47 -1.39
N GLU A 97 -12.81 -5.04 -1.24
CA GLU A 97 -11.70 -4.38 -0.56
C GLU A 97 -11.03 -3.36 -1.49
N VAL A 98 -10.76 -2.16 -0.97
CA VAL A 98 -9.99 -1.12 -1.67
C VAL A 98 -8.90 -0.60 -0.75
N GLY A 99 -7.65 -0.67 -1.20
CA GLY A 99 -6.49 -0.21 -0.45
C GLY A 99 -5.56 0.63 -1.32
N ILE A 100 -4.90 1.60 -0.70
CA ILE A 100 -3.83 2.39 -1.35
C ILE A 100 -2.58 2.32 -0.49
N SER A 101 -1.41 2.33 -1.14
CA SER A 101 -0.13 2.44 -0.44
C SER A 101 0.84 3.24 -1.29
N CYS A 102 1.67 4.04 -0.63
CA CYS A 102 2.63 4.94 -1.24
C CYS A 102 4.02 4.67 -0.66
N GLY A 103 4.96 4.28 -1.51
CA GLY A 103 6.37 4.23 -1.17
C GLY A 103 7.08 5.52 -1.57
N LEU A 104 8.42 5.53 -1.54
CA LEU A 104 9.19 6.75 -1.83
C LEU A 104 8.97 7.27 -3.27
N PHE A 105 8.97 6.37 -4.25
CA PHE A 105 8.81 6.71 -5.68
C PHE A 105 7.88 5.76 -6.44
N HIS A 106 6.98 5.06 -5.74
CA HIS A 106 6.00 4.16 -6.34
C HIS A 106 4.72 4.13 -5.51
N SER A 107 3.62 3.80 -6.16
CA SER A 107 2.28 3.83 -5.61
C SER A 107 1.54 2.56 -6.01
N SER A 108 0.55 2.18 -5.22
CA SER A 108 -0.28 1.02 -5.49
C SER A 108 -1.73 1.27 -5.16
N LEU A 109 -2.59 0.54 -5.86
CA LEU A 109 -4.01 0.43 -5.65
C LEU A 109 -4.35 -1.06 -5.60
N LEU A 110 -4.93 -1.51 -4.50
CA LEU A 110 -5.50 -2.83 -4.33
C LEU A 110 -7.02 -2.71 -4.48
N VAL A 111 -7.61 -3.52 -5.36
CA VAL A 111 -9.07 -3.63 -5.49
C VAL A 111 -9.44 -5.09 -5.65
N ASP A 112 -10.23 -5.62 -4.72
CA ASP A 112 -10.78 -6.98 -4.76
C ASP A 112 -9.72 -8.04 -5.09
N GLY A 113 -8.63 -8.06 -4.31
CA GLY A 113 -7.53 -8.99 -4.51
C GLY A 113 -6.55 -8.65 -5.63
N LYS A 114 -6.86 -7.69 -6.51
CA LYS A 114 -6.00 -7.31 -7.65
C LYS A 114 -5.14 -6.09 -7.33
N LEU A 115 -3.86 -6.18 -7.65
CA LEU A 115 -2.87 -5.12 -7.43
C LEU A 115 -2.56 -4.37 -8.72
N TRP A 116 -2.82 -3.07 -8.73
CA TRP A 116 -2.22 -2.11 -9.66
C TRP A 116 -1.03 -1.45 -8.97
N ILE A 117 0.12 -1.39 -9.65
CA ILE A 117 1.34 -0.77 -9.14
C ILE A 117 2.02 0.05 -10.23
N TRP A 118 2.56 1.21 -9.86
CA TRP A 118 3.21 2.14 -10.79
C TRP A 118 4.23 3.04 -10.09
N GLY A 119 5.06 3.71 -10.87
CA GLY A 119 6.12 4.62 -10.45
C GLY A 119 7.49 4.15 -10.94
N LYS A 120 8.52 4.41 -10.15
CA LYS A 120 9.91 4.06 -10.44
C LYS A 120 10.12 2.54 -10.42
N GLY A 121 10.86 2.01 -11.39
CA GLY A 121 11.12 0.56 -11.51
C GLY A 121 12.42 0.04 -10.89
N ASP A 122 13.34 0.93 -10.51
CA ASP A 122 14.67 0.56 -10.01
C ASP A 122 14.61 -0.39 -8.80
N GLY A 123 15.52 -1.36 -8.78
CA GLY A 123 15.54 -2.43 -7.79
C GLY A 123 14.48 -3.50 -8.04
N GLY A 124 13.65 -3.39 -9.09
CA GLY A 124 12.57 -4.33 -9.37
C GLY A 124 11.33 -4.10 -8.50
N ARG A 125 11.20 -2.94 -7.85
CA ARG A 125 10.15 -2.63 -6.86
C ARG A 125 8.72 -2.73 -7.38
N LEU A 126 8.51 -2.77 -8.69
CA LEU A 126 7.18 -2.94 -9.27
C LEU A 126 6.79 -4.42 -9.43
N GLY A 127 7.75 -5.35 -9.35
CA GLY A 127 7.51 -6.79 -9.36
C GLY A 127 7.12 -7.35 -10.73
N PHE A 128 7.54 -6.71 -11.84
CA PHE A 128 7.23 -7.14 -13.20
C PHE A 128 8.31 -8.04 -13.83
N GLY A 129 9.35 -8.41 -13.08
CA GLY A 129 10.50 -9.12 -13.63
C GLY A 129 11.55 -8.23 -14.31
N HIS A 130 11.40 -6.92 -14.24
CA HIS A 130 12.30 -5.93 -14.82
C HIS A 130 12.35 -4.65 -13.99
N GLU A 131 13.31 -3.77 -14.30
CA GLU A 131 13.52 -2.50 -13.58
C GLU A 131 12.94 -1.27 -14.29
N ASN A 132 12.15 -1.47 -15.34
CA ASN A 132 11.51 -0.35 -16.07
C ASN A 132 10.46 0.33 -15.19
N SER A 133 10.45 1.67 -15.21
CA SER A 133 9.41 2.47 -14.58
C SER A 133 8.09 2.40 -15.36
N VAL A 134 6.97 2.56 -14.66
CA VAL A 134 5.61 2.48 -15.20
C VAL A 134 4.84 3.70 -14.74
N PHE A 135 4.28 4.50 -15.65
CA PHE A 135 3.78 5.84 -15.29
C PHE A 135 2.27 5.89 -15.10
N GLU A 136 1.58 4.77 -15.33
CA GLU A 136 0.13 4.62 -15.17
C GLU A 136 -0.15 3.35 -14.35
N PRO A 137 -1.23 3.30 -13.56
CA PRO A 137 -1.60 2.11 -12.82
C PRO A 137 -1.65 0.87 -13.72
N THR A 138 -0.81 -0.13 -13.43
CA THR A 138 -0.69 -1.36 -14.23
C THR A 138 -0.86 -2.57 -13.33
N VAL A 139 -1.68 -3.53 -13.76
CA VAL A 139 -1.95 -4.76 -13.00
C VAL A 139 -0.67 -5.59 -12.90
N ASN A 140 -0.27 -5.95 -11.68
CA ASN A 140 0.79 -6.94 -11.46
C ASN A 140 0.23 -8.35 -11.68
N PRO A 141 0.76 -9.13 -12.65
CA PRO A 141 0.18 -10.42 -13.03
C PRO A 141 0.58 -11.59 -12.11
N ASN A 142 1.43 -11.37 -11.10
CA ASN A 142 2.02 -12.46 -10.30
C ASN A 142 1.16 -12.90 -9.11
N PHE A 143 -0.10 -12.46 -9.00
CA PHE A 143 -0.97 -12.73 -7.85
C PHE A 143 -2.32 -13.30 -8.29
N ASP A 144 -2.43 -14.63 -8.28
CA ASP A 144 -3.67 -15.34 -8.61
C ASP A 144 -4.57 -15.59 -7.38
N CYS A 145 -4.00 -15.61 -6.18
CA CYS A 145 -4.67 -16.02 -4.95
C CYS A 145 -5.42 -14.91 -4.19
N GLY A 146 -5.46 -13.69 -4.75
CA GLY A 146 -6.10 -12.54 -4.11
C GLY A 146 -5.27 -11.94 -2.97
N LEU A 147 -4.98 -10.64 -3.08
CA LEU A 147 -4.29 -9.88 -2.05
C LEU A 147 -5.26 -9.22 -1.07
N LYS A 148 -4.90 -9.26 0.21
CA LYS A 148 -5.61 -8.58 1.29
C LYS A 148 -5.03 -7.21 1.60
N SER A 149 -3.70 -7.06 1.54
CA SER A 149 -3.07 -5.75 1.79
C SER A 149 -1.71 -5.64 1.11
N VAL A 150 -1.28 -4.39 0.89
CA VAL A 150 -0.01 -4.05 0.26
C VAL A 150 0.64 -2.90 1.02
N ALA A 151 1.94 -3.01 1.26
CA ALA A 151 2.73 -1.99 1.94
C ALA A 151 3.97 -1.68 1.08
N LEU A 152 4.17 -0.40 0.74
CA LEU A 152 5.27 0.05 -0.12
C LEU A 152 6.35 0.79 0.68
N GLY A 153 7.59 0.33 0.55
CA GLY A 153 8.74 0.87 1.27
C GLY A 153 9.54 1.91 0.46
N GLY A 154 10.82 2.06 0.80
CA GLY A 154 11.74 2.94 0.09
C GLY A 154 12.02 2.47 -1.35
N VAL A 155 12.47 1.22 -1.50
CA VAL A 155 12.83 0.58 -2.78
C VAL A 155 12.34 -0.89 -2.83
N HIS A 156 11.44 -1.27 -1.93
CA HIS A 156 10.86 -2.61 -1.87
C HIS A 156 9.36 -2.53 -1.63
N SER A 157 8.68 -3.64 -1.84
CA SER A 157 7.24 -3.77 -1.67
C SER A 157 6.91 -5.07 -0.96
N VAL A 158 5.79 -5.05 -0.25
CA VAL A 158 5.28 -6.16 0.56
C VAL A 158 3.82 -6.36 0.22
N ALA A 159 3.40 -7.61 0.02
CA ALA A 159 2.00 -7.99 -0.14
C ALA A 159 1.62 -9.09 0.83
N LEU A 160 0.40 -9.02 1.34
CA LEU A 160 -0.22 -10.03 2.18
C LEU A 160 -1.41 -10.63 1.41
N THR A 161 -1.41 -11.94 1.23
CA THR A 161 -2.54 -12.66 0.61
C THR A 161 -3.68 -12.87 1.61
N SER A 162 -4.89 -13.16 1.11
CA SER A 162 -6.02 -13.55 1.97
C SER A 162 -5.78 -14.86 2.74
N ALA A 163 -4.82 -15.69 2.29
CA ALA A 163 -4.36 -16.88 2.99
C ALA A 163 -3.30 -16.59 4.08
N GLY A 164 -2.96 -15.32 4.31
CA GLY A 164 -1.97 -14.91 5.32
C GLY A 164 -0.52 -15.15 4.93
N GLN A 165 -0.23 -15.29 3.63
CA GLN A 165 1.13 -15.43 3.11
C GLN A 165 1.72 -14.06 2.79
N VAL A 166 3.00 -13.87 3.11
CA VAL A 166 3.72 -12.61 2.87
C VAL A 166 4.64 -12.77 1.67
N PHE A 167 4.52 -11.86 0.71
CA PHE A 167 5.41 -11.76 -0.44
C PHE A 167 6.18 -10.45 -0.36
N THR A 168 7.47 -10.50 -0.68
CA THR A 168 8.33 -9.31 -0.75
C THR A 168 9.12 -9.29 -2.05
N TRP A 169 9.36 -8.09 -2.58
CA TRP A 169 10.19 -7.89 -3.77
C TRP A 169 10.78 -6.47 -3.81
N GLY A 170 11.65 -6.23 -4.79
CA GLY A 170 12.40 -4.99 -4.92
C GLY A 170 13.83 -5.14 -4.38
N TYR A 171 14.40 -4.03 -3.90
CA TYR A 171 15.78 -4.02 -3.39
C TYR A 171 15.88 -4.61 -1.98
N GLY A 172 16.70 -5.66 -1.82
CA GLY A 172 16.88 -6.38 -0.55
C GLY A 172 18.04 -5.93 0.33
N GLY A 173 18.60 -4.73 0.10
CA GLY A 173 19.58 -4.16 1.02
C GLY A 173 19.06 -4.11 2.46
N PHE A 174 19.95 -4.30 3.43
CA PHE A 174 19.64 -4.35 4.86
C PHE A 174 18.68 -5.49 5.28
N GLY A 175 18.43 -6.46 4.40
CA GLY A 175 17.58 -7.61 4.71
C GLY A 175 16.08 -7.33 4.62
N ALA A 176 15.67 -6.20 4.03
CA ALA A 176 14.27 -5.74 3.97
C ALA A 176 13.26 -6.76 3.42
N LEU A 177 13.72 -7.73 2.62
CA LEU A 177 12.88 -8.79 2.02
C LEU A 177 12.77 -10.05 2.89
N GLY A 178 13.65 -10.27 3.87
CA GLY A 178 13.56 -11.44 4.75
C GLY A 178 13.92 -12.78 4.11
N HIS A 179 14.59 -12.79 2.96
CA HIS A 179 15.00 -14.03 2.26
C HIS A 179 16.41 -14.52 2.62
N SER A 180 17.02 -13.98 3.70
CA SER A 180 18.41 -14.26 4.10
C SER A 180 19.46 -13.92 3.02
N VAL A 181 19.11 -13.02 2.09
CA VAL A 181 19.93 -12.56 0.97
C VAL A 181 19.77 -11.05 0.78
N TYR A 182 20.86 -10.38 0.38
CA TYR A 182 20.89 -8.91 0.18
C TYR A 182 20.70 -8.47 -1.27
N HIS A 183 20.38 -9.40 -2.19
CA HIS A 183 20.12 -9.08 -3.59
C HIS A 183 18.68 -8.57 -3.81
N ARG A 184 18.44 -7.97 -4.98
CA ARG A 184 17.09 -7.58 -5.41
C ARG A 184 16.30 -8.78 -5.91
N GLU A 185 14.99 -8.74 -5.68
CA GLU A 185 14.02 -9.66 -6.23
C GLU A 185 13.16 -8.91 -7.25
N LEU A 186 13.18 -9.35 -8.51
CA LEU A 186 12.44 -8.69 -9.59
C LEU A 186 10.97 -9.15 -9.67
N PHE A 187 10.66 -10.25 -9.02
CA PHE A 187 9.32 -10.83 -8.89
C PHE A 187 8.94 -10.94 -7.41
N PRO A 188 7.65 -10.86 -7.07
CA PRO A 188 7.16 -11.22 -5.74
C PRO A 188 7.66 -12.60 -5.32
N ARG A 189 8.37 -12.68 -4.20
CA ARG A 189 8.86 -13.93 -3.62
C ARG A 189 8.23 -14.15 -2.25
N LEU A 190 7.78 -15.38 -2.01
CA LEU A 190 7.24 -15.80 -0.72
C LEU A 190 8.33 -15.68 0.36
N VAL A 191 8.01 -15.05 1.47
CA VAL A 191 8.89 -15.00 2.65
C VAL A 191 8.68 -16.27 3.47
N GLU A 192 9.73 -17.09 3.57
CA GLU A 192 9.76 -18.27 4.42
C GLU A 192 10.34 -17.86 5.78
N GLY A 193 9.45 -17.58 6.74
CA GLY A 193 9.80 -17.15 8.10
C GLY A 193 9.49 -18.20 9.16
N PRO A 194 10.14 -18.17 10.33
CA PRO A 194 9.88 -19.09 11.45
C PRO A 194 8.62 -18.73 12.24
N TRP A 195 7.63 -18.08 11.62
CA TRP A 195 6.40 -17.69 12.30
C TRP A 195 5.40 -18.85 12.33
N ASP A 196 4.79 -19.08 13.49
CA ASP A 196 3.65 -19.98 13.62
C ASP A 196 2.35 -19.23 13.28
N GLY A 197 1.44 -19.87 12.55
CA GLY A 197 0.13 -19.31 12.20
C GLY A 197 0.12 -18.38 10.97
N THR A 198 -1.01 -17.72 10.75
CA THR A 198 -1.22 -16.84 9.57
C THR A 198 -0.86 -15.39 9.90
N ILE A 199 -0.27 -14.67 8.94
CA ILE A 199 -0.03 -13.24 9.07
C ILE A 199 -1.32 -12.46 8.85
N ARG A 200 -1.59 -11.49 9.73
CA ARG A 200 -2.80 -10.64 9.68
C ARG A 200 -2.54 -9.22 9.22
N HIS A 201 -1.33 -8.71 9.43
CA HIS A 201 -0.97 -7.36 9.00
C HIS A 201 0.51 -7.24 8.67
N VAL A 202 0.81 -6.38 7.69
CA VAL A 202 2.17 -6.04 7.26
C VAL A 202 2.33 -4.53 7.24
N ALA A 203 3.51 -4.07 7.63
CA ALA A 203 3.90 -2.66 7.59
C ALA A 203 5.33 -2.56 7.06
N THR A 204 5.64 -1.43 6.42
CA THR A 204 6.98 -1.16 5.91
C THR A 204 7.33 0.31 6.07
N SER A 205 8.63 0.60 6.11
CA SER A 205 9.16 1.94 5.91
C SER A 205 10.29 1.94 4.87
N GLY A 206 11.20 2.91 4.90
CA GLY A 206 12.32 3.05 3.97
C GLY A 206 13.08 1.73 3.74
N THR A 207 13.50 1.07 4.80
CA THR A 207 14.36 -0.14 4.73
C THR A 207 13.91 -1.31 5.59
N HIS A 208 12.84 -1.19 6.39
CA HIS A 208 12.36 -2.28 7.23
C HIS A 208 10.95 -2.73 6.85
N THR A 209 10.70 -4.03 7.01
CA THR A 209 9.38 -4.66 6.97
C THR A 209 9.06 -5.23 8.35
N ALA A 210 7.80 -5.16 8.76
CA ALA A 210 7.28 -5.79 9.97
C ALA A 210 5.98 -6.53 9.65
N ALA A 211 5.76 -7.66 10.30
CA ALA A 211 4.54 -8.45 10.18
C ALA A 211 4.03 -8.86 11.57
N ILE A 212 2.72 -9.05 11.71
CA ILE A 212 2.10 -9.58 12.93
C ILE A 212 1.17 -10.74 12.57
N ASN A 213 1.28 -11.83 13.32
CA ASN A 213 0.44 -13.01 13.15
C ASN A 213 -0.84 -12.97 14.00
N GLU A 214 -1.72 -13.96 13.83
CA GLU A 214 -2.95 -14.12 14.62
C GLU A 214 -2.73 -14.14 16.15
N SER A 215 -1.58 -14.63 16.61
CA SER A 215 -1.24 -14.64 18.03
C SER A 215 -0.75 -13.30 18.59
N GLY A 216 -0.61 -12.28 17.74
CA GLY A 216 -0.11 -10.96 18.13
C GLY A 216 1.42 -10.84 18.21
N ILE A 217 2.17 -11.83 17.71
CA ILE A 217 3.64 -11.80 17.72
C ILE A 217 4.14 -10.93 16.56
N LEU A 218 4.98 -9.95 16.88
CA LEU A 218 5.61 -9.04 15.93
C LEU A 218 6.94 -9.62 15.39
N PHE A 219 7.07 -9.67 14.07
CA PHE A 219 8.28 -10.13 13.38
C PHE A 219 8.91 -8.97 12.59
N PRO A 220 9.95 -8.30 13.11
CA PRO A 220 10.75 -7.37 12.32
C PRO A 220 11.63 -8.14 11.35
N VAL A 221 11.56 -7.81 10.06
CA VAL A 221 12.33 -8.48 8.99
C VAL A 221 13.80 -8.02 8.98
N HIS A 222 14.16 -7.00 9.77
CA HIS A 222 15.48 -6.36 9.76
C HIS A 222 16.58 -7.09 10.56
N TYR A 223 16.27 -8.19 11.28
CA TYR A 223 17.26 -8.88 12.12
C TYR A 223 16.89 -10.35 12.35
N PHE A 224 17.51 -11.29 11.62
CA PHE A 224 17.53 -12.69 12.05
C PHE A 224 18.87 -13.34 11.76
N GLY A 225 19.77 -13.20 12.75
CA GLY A 225 20.93 -14.06 12.96
C GLY A 225 20.85 -14.90 14.25
N PHE A 226 19.88 -14.66 15.14
CA PHE A 226 19.72 -15.43 16.38
C PHE A 226 18.24 -15.58 16.75
N LYS A 227 17.84 -16.80 17.14
CA LYS A 227 16.54 -17.07 17.76
C LYS A 227 16.43 -16.26 19.06
N TYR A 228 15.64 -15.20 19.07
CA TYR A 228 15.10 -14.65 20.32
C TYR A 228 13.70 -15.26 20.51
N LYS A 229 13.67 -16.47 21.09
CA LYS A 229 12.58 -16.80 22.02
C LYS A 229 12.93 -16.06 23.31
N ASP A 230 11.93 -15.46 23.92
CA ASP A 230 11.97 -14.72 25.20
C ASP A 230 12.10 -13.21 25.05
N PHE A 231 11.22 -12.50 25.77
CA PHE A 231 10.92 -11.06 25.76
C PHE A 231 9.94 -10.58 24.68
N LEU A 232 8.65 -10.85 24.90
CA LEU A 232 7.61 -9.82 25.06
C LEU A 232 6.29 -10.51 25.48
N THR A 233 6.30 -11.19 26.63
CA THR A 233 5.06 -11.35 27.40
C THR A 233 5.01 -10.16 28.36
N PHE A 234 4.08 -9.23 28.11
CA PHE A 234 3.69 -8.25 29.11
C PHE A 234 3.08 -9.01 30.29
N THR A 235 3.86 -9.21 31.34
CA THR A 235 3.34 -9.50 32.67
C THR A 235 3.69 -8.31 33.55
N GLU A 236 2.65 -7.68 34.07
CA GLU A 236 2.72 -6.61 35.07
C GLU A 236 3.63 -7.02 36.23
N GLU A 237 4.58 -6.15 36.59
CA GLU A 237 5.05 -5.87 37.95
C GLU A 237 5.99 -4.63 37.89
N PRO A 238 6.02 -3.78 38.94
CA PRO A 238 6.49 -2.41 38.82
C PRO A 238 7.98 -2.24 39.19
N SER A 239 8.58 -1.18 38.63
CA SER A 239 9.87 -0.58 38.98
C SER A 239 11.15 -1.35 38.62
N MET A 240 11.85 -0.88 37.59
CA MET A 240 13.28 -0.53 37.72
C MET A 240 13.74 0.40 36.59
N GLU A 241 14.52 1.40 36.96
CA GLU A 241 15.02 2.50 36.14
C GLU A 241 15.94 2.02 35.01
N ILE A 242 15.79 2.61 33.82
CA ILE A 242 16.68 2.38 32.68
C ILE A 242 17.85 3.37 32.78
N HIS A 243 19.07 2.85 33.02
CA HIS A 243 20.30 3.60 32.81
C HIS A 243 20.73 3.46 31.34
N CYS A 244 20.68 4.56 30.59
CA CYS A 244 21.37 4.67 29.31
C CYS A 244 22.86 4.84 29.58
N GLN A 245 23.69 3.97 29.01
CA GLN A 245 25.12 4.23 28.90
C GLN A 245 25.60 3.96 27.47
N ASP A 246 26.31 4.94 26.96
CA ASP A 246 26.74 5.15 25.59
C ASP A 246 27.59 4.03 25.02
N MET A 247 27.47 3.77 23.72
CA MET A 247 28.50 3.11 22.92
C MET A 247 28.69 3.87 21.61
N LEU A 248 29.50 4.92 21.69
CA LEU A 248 30.41 5.29 20.62
C LEU A 248 31.60 4.33 20.68
N ASN A 249 31.81 3.56 19.61
CA ASN A 249 33.10 3.30 18.96
C ASN A 249 32.88 2.45 17.71
#